data_AF-A0A9J7EQZ8-F1
#
_entry.id   AF-A0A9J7EQZ8-F1
#
_cell.length_a   1.000
_cell.length_b   1.000
_cell.length_c   1.000
_cell.angle_alpha   90.00
_cell.angle_beta   90.00
_cell.angle_gamma   90.00
#
_symmetry.space_group_name_H-M   'P 1'
#
loop_
_entity.id
_entity.type
_entity.pdbx_description
1 polymer ?
#
loop_
_entity_poly.entity_id
_entity_poly.type
_entity_poly.pdbx_seq_one_letter_code
_entity_poly.pdbx_strand_id
1 'polypeptide(L)'
;MFFPGLFPKAIEYKSFNRVTNPYECDIGGFTCLGTSGEPIKDIMRYSKLDNTLKVMKKTLLWRNIAPTCPDTIPCTPCTETDPFIIYNCPAIYFCGNCSEFATDLYEGDNGQRTRLVCVPNFCESMTVALINLANLECYSMKFS
;
A
#
# COMPACT_ATOMS: atom_id res chain seq x y z
N MET A 1 8.36 9.48 7.46
CA MET A 1 7.76 9.67 8.80
C MET A 1 7.61 11.16 9.06
N PHE A 2 6.46 11.62 9.56
CA PHE A 2 6.22 13.05 9.84
C PHE A 2 7.05 13.56 11.03
N PHE A 3 7.43 14.83 11.04
CA PHE A 3 8.15 15.46 12.16
C PHE A 3 7.24 15.65 13.39
N PRO A 4 7.69 15.37 14.63
CA PRO A 4 6.90 15.49 15.86
C PRO A 4 6.21 16.85 16.04
N GLY A 5 6.91 17.95 15.74
CA GLY A 5 6.40 19.30 15.94
C GLY A 5 5.19 19.67 15.07
N LEU A 6 4.85 18.86 14.06
CA LEU A 6 3.69 19.08 13.20
C LEU A 6 2.36 18.77 13.93
N PHE A 7 2.39 17.92 14.96
CA PHE A 7 1.19 17.44 15.66
C PHE A 7 1.33 17.54 17.19
N PRO A 8 1.46 18.75 17.76
CA PRO A 8 1.77 18.95 19.18
C PRO A 8 0.71 18.39 20.13
N LYS A 9 -0.56 18.34 19.71
CA LYS A 9 -1.66 17.78 20.50
C LYS A 9 -1.78 16.26 20.36
N ALA A 10 -1.56 15.72 19.16
CA ALA A 10 -1.77 14.30 18.91
C ALA A 10 -0.63 13.44 19.47
N ILE A 11 0.58 13.99 19.57
CA ILE A 11 1.76 13.26 20.05
C ILE A 11 1.67 12.87 21.53
N GLU A 12 0.81 13.53 22.30
CA GLU A 12 0.56 13.16 23.70
C GLU A 12 -0.14 11.80 23.84
N TYR A 13 -0.80 11.32 22.77
CA TYR A 13 -1.55 10.07 22.77
C TYR A 13 -0.70 8.90 22.31
N LYS A 14 -0.60 7.86 23.15
CA LYS A 14 0.09 6.60 22.81
C LYS A 14 -0.53 5.84 21.63
N SER A 15 -1.78 6.13 21.28
CA SER A 15 -2.47 5.54 20.13
C SER A 15 -2.08 6.18 18.79
N PHE A 16 -1.36 7.30 18.79
CA PHE A 16 -0.94 7.98 17.57
C PHE A 16 0.44 7.50 17.11
N ASN A 17 0.47 6.83 15.96
CA ASN A 17 1.69 6.30 15.37
C ASN A 17 2.02 7.04 14.07
N ARG A 18 3.21 7.66 14.01
CA ARG A 18 3.75 8.25 12.78
C ARG A 18 4.61 7.20 12.09
N VAL A 19 4.25 6.83 10.87
CA VAL A 19 4.93 5.73 10.16
C VAL A 19 5.61 6.24 8.88
N THR A 20 6.37 5.37 8.22
CA THR A 20 7.07 5.66 6.96
C THR A 20 6.19 5.39 5.75
N ASN A 21 6.69 5.76 4.57
CA ASN A 21 6.17 5.31 3.27
C ASN A 21 7.39 4.74 2.50
N PRO A 22 7.38 3.47 2.05
CA PRO A 22 6.37 2.42 2.30
C PRO A 22 6.16 2.10 3.79
N TYR A 23 5.05 1.41 4.10
CA TYR A 23 4.72 0.97 5.46
C TYR A 23 4.41 -0.52 5.50
N GLU A 24 5.03 -1.21 6.45
CA GLU A 24 4.77 -2.61 6.79
C GLU A 24 4.42 -2.72 8.28
N CYS A 25 3.39 -3.51 8.61
CA CYS A 25 3.02 -3.78 9.99
C CYS A 25 2.32 -5.13 10.16
N ASP A 26 2.30 -5.63 11.39
CA ASP A 26 1.48 -6.77 11.79
C ASP A 26 0.18 -6.26 12.43
N ILE A 27 -0.96 -6.74 11.93
CA ILE A 27 -2.27 -6.46 12.51
C ILE A 27 -3.02 -7.79 12.67
N GLY A 28 -3.16 -8.24 13.91
CA GLY A 28 -3.88 -9.47 14.22
C GLY A 28 -3.20 -10.72 13.64
N GLY A 29 -1.87 -10.73 13.54
CA GLY A 29 -1.10 -11.82 12.92
C GLY A 29 -1.05 -11.77 11.39
N PHE A 30 -1.57 -10.71 10.77
CA PHE A 30 -1.52 -10.50 9.33
C PHE A 30 -0.52 -9.40 8.99
N THR A 31 0.47 -9.74 8.16
CA THR A 31 1.38 -8.76 7.57
C THR A 31 0.63 -7.89 6.55
N CYS A 32 0.59 -6.60 6.83
CA CYS A 32 0.02 -5.56 5.98
C CYS A 32 1.15 -4.72 5.40
N LEU A 33 1.21 -4.60 4.08
CA LEU A 33 2.20 -3.82 3.35
C LEU A 33 1.48 -2.80 2.46
N GLY A 34 2.01 -1.59 2.33
CA GLY A 34 1.44 -0.66 1.36
C GLY A 34 2.21 0.64 1.19
N THR A 35 1.73 1.43 0.23
CA THR A 35 2.29 2.73 -0.13
C THR A 35 1.22 3.80 -0.24
N SER A 36 1.63 5.07 -0.31
CA SER A 36 0.73 6.20 -0.57
C SER A 36 0.30 6.35 -2.04
N GLY A 37 0.71 5.40 -2.89
CA GLY A 37 0.26 5.24 -4.28
C GLY A 37 1.19 5.81 -5.35
N GLU A 38 2.27 6.49 -4.97
CA GLU A 38 3.24 7.07 -5.92
C GLU A 38 3.89 6.01 -6.82
N PRO A 39 4.39 4.85 -6.32
CA PRO A 39 5.03 3.85 -7.17
C PRO A 39 4.10 3.29 -8.24
N ILE A 40 2.82 3.05 -7.88
CA ILE A 40 1.83 2.50 -8.80
C ILE A 40 1.50 3.52 -9.90
N LYS A 41 1.28 4.79 -9.54
CA LYS A 41 1.03 5.87 -10.49
C LYS A 41 2.18 6.06 -11.47
N ASP A 42 3.41 5.96 -10.98
CA ASP A 42 4.59 6.13 -11.80
C ASP A 42 4.79 4.98 -12.80
N ILE A 43 4.61 3.73 -12.37
CA ILE A 43 4.61 2.58 -13.27
C ILE A 43 3.53 2.74 -14.37
N MET A 44 2.33 3.20 -14.01
CA MET A 44 1.27 3.44 -15.00
C MET A 44 1.65 4.54 -16.00
N ARG A 45 2.34 5.58 -15.54
CA ARG A 45 2.81 6.68 -16.40
C ARG A 45 3.83 6.23 -17.44
N TYR A 46 4.68 5.27 -17.10
CA TYR A 46 5.77 4.79 -17.95
C TYR A 46 5.55 3.39 -18.55
N SER A 47 4.34 2.84 -18.46
CA SER A 47 4.01 1.54 -19.03
C SER A 47 2.67 1.55 -19.76
N LYS A 48 2.32 0.41 -20.37
CA LYS A 48 1.00 0.19 -20.98
C LYS A 48 -0.04 -0.34 -19.98
N LEU A 49 0.28 -0.31 -18.68
CA LEU A 49 -0.62 -0.79 -17.63
C LEU A 49 -1.56 0.35 -17.22
N ASP A 50 -2.85 0.15 -17.48
CA ASP A 50 -3.92 1.14 -17.32
C ASP A 50 -4.76 0.95 -16.05
N ASN A 51 -4.45 -0.06 -15.24
CA ASN A 51 -5.26 -0.47 -14.11
C ASN A 51 -4.41 -0.67 -12.86
N THR A 52 -4.75 0.05 -11.79
CA THR A 52 -4.04 0.03 -10.50
C THR A 52 -3.91 -1.38 -9.92
N LEU A 53 -4.99 -2.18 -9.90
CA LEU A 53 -4.94 -3.56 -9.40
C LEU A 53 -3.99 -4.43 -10.23
N LYS A 54 -3.98 -4.27 -11.56
CA LYS A 54 -3.02 -5.01 -12.42
C LYS A 54 -1.58 -4.64 -12.08
N VAL A 55 -1.29 -3.36 -11.84
CA VAL A 55 0.06 -2.92 -11.44
C VAL A 55 0.43 -3.41 -10.04
N MET A 56 -0.50 -3.40 -9.09
CA MET A 56 -0.28 -3.98 -7.75
C MET A 56 0.03 -5.48 -7.84
N LYS A 57 -0.69 -6.24 -8.66
CA LYS A 57 -0.36 -7.65 -8.93
C LYS A 57 1.05 -7.80 -9.49
N LYS A 58 1.44 -6.93 -10.44
CA LYS A 58 2.77 -6.95 -11.04
C LYS A 58 3.87 -6.63 -10.02
N THR A 59 3.72 -5.60 -9.20
CA THR A 59 4.72 -5.28 -8.15
C THR A 59 4.86 -6.40 -7.12
N LEU A 60 3.76 -7.08 -6.78
CA LEU A 60 3.79 -8.28 -5.94
C LEU A 60 4.54 -9.45 -6.61
N LEU A 61 4.27 -9.71 -7.89
CA LEU A 61 4.97 -10.74 -8.69
C LEU A 61 6.45 -10.45 -8.89
N TRP A 62 6.81 -9.19 -9.11
CA TRP A 62 8.20 -8.74 -9.24
C TRP A 62 8.91 -8.72 -7.89
N ARG A 63 8.18 -8.86 -6.79
CA ARG A 63 8.67 -8.72 -5.42
C ARG A 63 9.38 -7.39 -5.19
N ASN A 64 8.91 -6.33 -5.85
CA ASN A 64 9.45 -4.99 -5.71
C ASN A 64 8.31 -3.96 -5.72
N ILE A 65 8.22 -3.17 -4.66
CA ILE A 65 7.18 -2.17 -4.41
C ILE A 65 7.31 -0.98 -5.38
N ALA A 66 8.54 -0.58 -5.72
CA ALA A 66 8.86 0.61 -6.49
C ALA A 66 10.03 0.36 -7.45
N PRO A 67 9.86 -0.47 -8.49
CA PRO A 67 10.91 -0.87 -9.42
C PRO A 67 11.45 0.29 -10.28
N THR A 68 10.75 1.43 -10.31
CA THR A 68 11.16 2.63 -11.05
C THR A 68 11.97 3.61 -10.19
N CYS A 69 12.15 3.34 -8.89
CA CYS A 69 13.11 4.03 -8.04
C CYS A 69 14.54 3.54 -8.35
N PRO A 70 15.55 4.42 -8.37
CA PRO A 70 15.50 5.87 -8.20
C PRO A 70 15.22 6.68 -9.49
N ASP A 71 15.07 6.02 -10.64
CA ASP A 71 15.13 6.66 -11.97
C ASP A 71 14.03 7.71 -12.21
N THR A 72 12.80 7.46 -11.77
CA THR A 72 11.64 8.35 -11.99
C THR A 72 11.03 8.88 -10.69
N ILE A 73 11.15 8.12 -9.60
CA ILE A 73 10.76 8.54 -8.26
C ILE A 73 12.03 8.72 -7.42
N PRO A 74 12.25 9.92 -6.84
CA PRO A 74 13.36 10.12 -5.91
C PRO A 74 13.24 9.20 -4.69
N CYS A 75 14.29 8.44 -4.41
CA CYS A 75 14.41 7.66 -3.17
C CYS A 75 15.71 8.01 -2.44
N THR A 76 15.77 7.65 -1.15
CA THR A 76 17.00 7.80 -0.37
C THR A 76 17.97 6.70 -0.80
N PRO A 77 19.26 7.01 -1.06
CA PRO A 77 20.23 6.00 -1.41
C PRO A 77 20.45 5.03 -0.24
N CYS A 78 20.15 3.75 -0.46
CA CYS A 78 20.43 2.67 0.47
C CYS A 78 21.54 1.79 -0.13
N THR A 79 22.68 1.69 0.56
CA THR A 79 23.87 1.00 0.04
C THR A 79 23.94 -0.48 0.40
N GLU A 80 23.25 -0.90 1.47
CA GLU A 80 23.35 -2.26 2.01
C GLU A 80 22.21 -3.17 1.54
N THR A 81 20.98 -2.65 1.57
CA THR A 81 19.76 -3.39 1.24
C THR A 81 18.77 -2.50 0.52
N ASP A 82 18.13 -3.01 -0.53
CA ASP A 82 17.04 -2.32 -1.22
C ASP A 82 15.75 -2.39 -0.37
N PRO A 83 15.23 -1.24 0.12
CA PRO A 83 14.04 -1.20 0.97
C PRO A 83 12.74 -1.52 0.22
N PHE A 84 12.77 -1.62 -1.12
CA PHE A 84 11.59 -1.88 -1.93
C PHE A 84 11.37 -3.37 -2.21
N ILE A 85 12.29 -4.24 -1.81
CA ILE A 85 12.15 -5.70 -1.97
C ILE A 85 11.10 -6.26 -1.02
N ILE A 86 10.19 -7.07 -1.57
CA ILE A 86 9.16 -7.80 -0.82
C ILE A 86 9.73 -9.16 -0.39
N TYR A 87 10.23 -9.23 0.84
CA TYR A 87 10.83 -10.46 1.40
C TYR A 87 9.78 -11.52 1.78
N ASN A 88 8.67 -11.10 2.39
CA ASN A 88 7.59 -11.97 2.79
C ASN A 88 6.33 -11.63 2.00
N CYS A 89 5.53 -12.63 1.63
CA CYS A 89 4.27 -12.41 0.95
C CYS A 89 3.26 -11.80 1.93
N PRO A 90 2.84 -10.53 1.76
CA PRO A 90 1.91 -9.89 2.68
C PRO A 90 0.52 -10.51 2.55
N ALA A 91 -0.20 -10.61 3.67
CA ALA A 91 -1.61 -11.02 3.64
C ALA A 91 -2.50 -9.91 3.06
N ILE A 92 -2.13 -8.65 3.31
CA ILE A 92 -2.82 -7.46 2.79
C ILE A 92 -1.80 -6.56 2.10
N TYR A 93 -2.03 -6.24 0.83
CA TYR A 93 -1.22 -5.29 0.07
C TYR A 93 -2.09 -4.14 -0.41
N PHE A 94 -1.82 -2.92 0.06
CA PHE A 94 -2.66 -1.75 -0.22
C PHE A 94 -1.93 -0.62 -0.94
N CYS A 95 -2.68 0.12 -1.75
CA CYS A 95 -2.22 1.30 -2.47
C CYS A 95 -3.13 2.49 -2.13
N GLY A 96 -2.54 3.56 -1.61
CA GLY A 96 -3.24 4.81 -1.31
C GLY A 96 -3.54 5.67 -2.55
N ASN A 97 -4.38 6.69 -2.36
CA ASN A 97 -4.66 7.74 -3.34
C ASN A 97 -5.03 7.23 -4.76
N CYS A 98 -5.78 6.14 -4.82
CA CYS A 98 -6.29 5.58 -6.08
C CYS A 98 -7.46 6.42 -6.60
N SER A 99 -7.73 6.34 -7.91
CA SER A 99 -8.89 7.00 -8.54
C SER A 99 -10.22 6.45 -8.06
N GLU A 100 -10.28 5.14 -7.81
CA GLU A 100 -11.48 4.43 -7.37
C GLU A 100 -11.13 3.32 -6.38
N PHE A 101 -12.14 2.89 -5.62
CA PHE A 101 -12.02 1.71 -4.77
C PHE A 101 -12.04 0.46 -5.65
N ALA A 102 -11.06 -0.41 -5.45
CA ALA A 102 -11.02 -1.71 -6.09
C ALA A 102 -10.28 -2.70 -5.20
N THR A 103 -10.67 -3.97 -5.23
CA THR A 103 -10.02 -5.01 -4.45
C THR A 103 -10.02 -6.33 -5.19
N ASP A 104 -9.03 -7.18 -4.91
CA ASP A 104 -8.96 -8.53 -5.43
C ASP A 104 -8.25 -9.45 -4.43
N LEU A 105 -8.60 -10.74 -4.45
CA LEU A 105 -7.89 -11.77 -3.69
C LEU A 105 -6.97 -12.52 -4.65
N TYR A 106 -5.67 -12.26 -4.54
CA TYR A 106 -4.69 -12.92 -5.38
C TYR A 106 -4.17 -14.18 -4.70
N GLU A 107 -4.20 -15.31 -5.42
CA GLU A 107 -3.61 -16.58 -5.00
C GLU A 107 -2.31 -16.83 -5.76
N GLY A 108 -1.22 -17.08 -5.02
CA GLY A 108 0.07 -17.47 -5.57
C GLY A 108 0.19 -18.98 -5.77
N ASP A 109 1.19 -19.40 -6.54
CA ASP A 109 1.38 -20.79 -6.96
C ASP A 109 1.58 -21.78 -5.79
N ASN A 110 2.09 -21.30 -4.65
CA ASN A 110 2.28 -22.12 -3.44
C ASN A 110 1.12 -21.98 -2.44
N GLY A 111 -0.06 -21.52 -2.90
CA GLY A 111 -1.24 -21.33 -2.07
C GLY A 111 -1.20 -20.11 -1.16
N GLN A 112 -0.25 -19.18 -1.36
CA GLN A 112 -0.26 -17.91 -0.64
C GLN A 112 -1.45 -17.06 -1.09
N ARG A 113 -2.06 -16.33 -0.16
CA ARG A 113 -3.21 -15.45 -0.44
C ARG A 113 -2.89 -14.02 -0.02
N THR A 114 -3.05 -13.09 -0.95
CA THR A 114 -2.86 -11.67 -0.69
C THR A 114 -4.10 -10.90 -1.12
N ARG A 115 -4.70 -10.18 -0.18
CA ARG A 115 -5.77 -9.22 -0.46
C ARG A 115 -5.16 -7.92 -0.99
N LEU A 116 -5.43 -7.62 -2.25
CA LEU A 116 -5.07 -6.36 -2.90
C LEU A 116 -6.15 -5.31 -2.63
N VAL A 117 -5.77 -4.10 -2.22
CA VAL A 117 -6.72 -3.03 -1.91
C VAL A 117 -6.26 -1.69 -2.50
N CYS A 118 -7.04 -1.18 -3.44
CA CYS A 118 -6.94 0.20 -3.92
C CYS A 118 -7.79 1.09 -3.02
N VAL A 119 -7.13 1.91 -2.20
CA VAL A 119 -7.80 2.87 -1.32
C VAL A 119 -8.02 4.17 -2.10
N PRO A 120 -9.28 4.60 -2.33
CA PRO A 120 -9.55 5.78 -3.14
C PRO A 120 -9.15 7.07 -2.41
N ASN A 121 -8.95 8.14 -3.17
CA ASN A 121 -8.81 9.48 -2.60
C ASN A 121 -10.08 9.86 -1.83
N PHE A 122 -9.98 9.99 -0.50
CA PHE A 122 -11.13 10.31 0.34
C PHE A 122 -11.72 11.70 0.03
N CYS A 123 -10.89 12.69 -0.29
CA CYS A 123 -11.35 14.05 -0.59
C CYS A 123 -12.30 14.12 -1.80
N GLU A 124 -12.15 13.20 -2.75
CA GLU A 124 -12.96 13.13 -3.97
C GLU A 124 -14.10 12.12 -3.84
N SER A 125 -13.84 10.96 -3.23
CA SER A 125 -14.75 9.82 -3.21
C SER A 125 -15.62 9.71 -1.95
N MET A 126 -15.20 10.35 -0.84
CA MET A 126 -15.74 10.13 0.51
C MET A 126 -15.87 8.65 0.85
N THR A 127 -14.94 7.81 0.37
CA THR A 127 -15.02 6.35 0.48
C THR A 127 -13.83 5.81 1.27
N VAL A 128 -14.10 4.86 2.17
CA VAL A 128 -13.08 4.12 2.94
C VAL A 128 -13.17 2.62 2.64
N ALA A 129 -12.07 1.90 2.86
CA ALA A 129 -12.00 0.45 2.76
C ALA A 129 -12.07 -0.19 4.16
N LEU A 130 -12.90 -1.22 4.32
CA LEU A 130 -13.05 -2.01 5.53
C LEU A 130 -12.63 -3.46 5.23
N ILE A 131 -11.64 -3.95 5.96
CA ILE A 131 -11.12 -5.32 5.79
C ILE A 131 -11.52 -6.15 7.00
N ASN A 132 -12.20 -7.27 6.75
CA ASN A 132 -12.47 -8.26 7.77
C ASN A 132 -11.25 -9.18 7.94
N LEU A 133 -10.59 -9.12 9.10
CA LEU A 133 -9.39 -9.92 9.36
C LEU A 133 -9.66 -11.43 9.50
N ALA A 134 -10.90 -11.85 9.73
CA ALA A 134 -11.21 -13.28 9.86
C ALA A 134 -11.22 -14.02 8.51
N ASN A 135 -11.55 -13.32 7.42
CA ASN A 135 -11.72 -13.92 6.09
C ASN A 135 -11.05 -13.13 4.95
N LEU A 136 -10.40 -12.01 5.26
CA LEU A 136 -9.77 -11.08 4.33
C LEU A 136 -10.73 -10.50 3.29
N GLU A 137 -12.05 -10.49 3.53
CA GLU A 137 -12.99 -9.77 2.67
C GLU A 137 -12.85 -8.26 2.87
N CYS A 138 -12.94 -7.52 1.77
CA CYS A 138 -12.78 -6.06 1.76
C CYS A 138 -14.02 -5.41 1.16
N TYR A 139 -14.59 -4.46 1.89
CA TYR A 139 -15.79 -3.72 1.49
C TYR A 139 -15.49 -2.22 1.47
N SER A 140 -16.22 -1.48 0.64
CA SER A 140 -16.20 -0.03 0.68
C SER A 140 -17.34 0.51 1.55
N MET A 141 -17.08 1.60 2.26
CA MET A 141 -18.10 2.42 2.92
C MET A 141 -17.99 3.84 2.39
N LYS A 142 -19.10 4.37 1.87
CA LYS A 142 -19.17 5.72 1.31
C LYS A 142 -19.97 6.62 2.25
N PHE A 143 -19.40 7.78 2.56
CA PHE A 143 -20.05 8.85 3.32
C PHE A 143 -20.66 9.86 2.34
N SER A 144 -21.82 10.43 2.70
CA SER A 144 -22.57 11.41 1.91
C SER A 144 -22.85 12.66 2.72
#